data_AF-A0A182ANL3-F1
#
_entry.id   AF-A0A182ANL3-F1
#
_cell.length_a   1.000
_cell.length_b   1.000
_cell.length_c   1.000
_cell.angle_alpha   90.00
_cell.angle_beta   90.00
_cell.angle_gamma   90.00
#
_symmetry.space_group_name_H-M   'P 1'
#
loop_
_entity.id
_entity.type
_entity.pdbx_description
1 polymer ?
#
loop_
_entity_poly.entity_id
_entity_poly.type
_entity_poly.pdbx_seq_one_letter_code
_entity_poly.pdbx_strand_id
1 'polypeptide(L)'
;MGLAHGAQITELLVPCAFNQDIRGIHAKPGLLPRYLLFALRDGINSSDTVLSSAAHGTLKIDSNELAKVIIPFPPLEQQQSIVSAIDTLAEETQRLTRLYERKLAALEELKKSLLHQAFNGEL
;
A
#
# COMPACT_ATOMS: atom_id res chain seq x y z
N MET A 1 2.18 5.65 14.21
CA MET A 1 1.51 6.16 12.99
C MET A 1 0.24 5.35 12.82
N GLY A 2 -0.91 5.91 13.21
CA GLY A 2 -2.18 5.18 13.29
C GLY A 2 -2.75 4.83 11.92
N LEU A 3 -3.76 3.96 11.92
CA LEU A 3 -4.54 3.48 10.76
C LEU A 3 -5.34 4.58 10.03
N ALA A 4 -4.92 5.84 10.11
CA ALA A 4 -5.59 7.00 9.50
C ALA A 4 -5.68 6.94 7.97
N HIS A 5 -5.07 5.93 7.33
CA HIS A 5 -5.06 5.71 5.88
C HIS A 5 -5.58 4.32 5.48
N GLY A 6 -6.42 3.70 6.32
CA GLY A 6 -6.97 2.36 6.10
C GLY A 6 -6.14 1.24 6.74
N ALA A 7 -6.61 0.00 6.60
CA ALA A 7 -5.91 -1.17 7.13
C ALA A 7 -4.60 -1.42 6.38
N GLN A 8 -3.48 -1.46 7.12
CA GLN A 8 -2.19 -1.84 6.57
C GLN A 8 -2.12 -3.37 6.46
N ILE A 9 -2.09 -3.86 5.22
CA ILE A 9 -1.99 -5.29 4.90
C ILE A 9 -0.75 -5.51 4.04
N THR A 10 0.05 -6.52 4.38
CA THR A 10 1.24 -6.92 3.66
C THR A 10 1.30 -8.43 3.48
N GLU A 11 2.02 -8.87 2.46
CA GLU A 11 2.41 -10.26 2.28
C GLU A 11 3.67 -10.53 3.10
N LEU A 12 3.69 -11.67 3.77
CA LEU A 12 4.85 -12.10 4.52
C LEU A 12 5.79 -12.91 3.62
N LEU A 13 6.98 -12.37 3.34
CA LEU A 13 7.95 -12.98 2.42
C LEU A 13 8.85 -14.03 3.08
N VAL A 14 8.95 -14.01 4.41
CA VAL A 14 9.79 -14.91 5.21
C VAL A 14 9.07 -15.29 6.50
N PRO A 15 9.30 -16.48 7.07
CA PRO A 15 8.73 -16.83 8.36
C PRO A 15 9.09 -15.78 9.43
N CYS A 16 8.09 -15.28 10.14
CA CYS A 16 8.28 -14.30 11.21
C CYS A 16 7.30 -14.52 12.36
N ALA A 17 7.63 -13.95 13.52
CA ALA A 17 6.71 -13.81 14.64
C ALA A 17 6.28 -12.34 14.76
N PHE A 18 5.04 -12.11 15.20
CA PHE A 18 4.48 -10.78 15.41
C PHE A 18 3.71 -10.72 16.74
N ASN A 19 3.51 -9.49 17.24
CA ASN A 19 2.83 -9.25 18.51
C ASN A 19 1.29 -9.39 18.37
N GLN A 20 0.57 -9.15 19.47
CA GLN A 20 -0.89 -9.29 19.52
C GLN A 20 -1.67 -8.24 18.71
N ASP A 21 -1.00 -7.23 18.14
CA ASP A 21 -1.66 -6.20 17.34
C ASP A 21 -1.70 -6.53 15.85
N ILE A 22 -1.00 -7.60 15.44
CA ILE A 22 -0.96 -8.10 14.07
C ILE A 22 -1.79 -9.39 13.99
N ARG A 23 -2.43 -9.59 12.84
CA ARG A 23 -3.19 -10.81 12.53
C ARG A 23 -2.57 -11.50 11.32
N GLY A 24 -2.27 -12.79 11.46
CA GLY A 24 -1.85 -13.63 10.34
C GLY A 24 -3.07 -14.20 9.63
N ILE A 25 -3.05 -14.18 8.29
CA ILE A 25 -4.09 -14.78 7.46
C ILE A 25 -3.40 -15.73 6.48
N HIS A 26 -3.87 -16.97 6.44
CA HIS A 26 -3.39 -17.98 5.51
C HIS A 26 -4.37 -18.14 4.35
N ALA A 27 -3.86 -18.01 3.13
CA ALA A 27 -4.64 -18.28 1.93
C ALA A 27 -5.01 -19.77 1.85
N LYS A 28 -6.26 -20.06 1.49
CA LYS A 28 -6.70 -21.44 1.21
C LYS A 28 -6.07 -21.93 -0.11
N PRO A 29 -5.94 -23.25 -0.32
CA PRO A 29 -5.54 -23.80 -1.61
C PRO A 29 -6.40 -23.23 -2.75
N GLY A 30 -5.77 -22.87 -3.86
CA GLY A 30 -6.45 -22.24 -5.02
C GLY A 30 -6.62 -20.72 -4.92
N LEU A 31 -6.12 -20.08 -3.86
CA LEU A 31 -6.08 -18.62 -3.73
C LEU A 31 -4.64 -18.13 -3.67
N LEU A 32 -4.28 -17.21 -4.56
CA LEU A 32 -2.96 -16.59 -4.54
C LEU A 32 -2.85 -15.61 -3.36
N PRO A 33 -1.78 -15.69 -2.53
CA PRO A 33 -1.59 -14.78 -1.41
C PRO A 33 -1.61 -13.30 -1.80
N ARG A 34 -0.96 -12.95 -2.91
CA ARG A 34 -0.93 -11.57 -3.43
C ARG A 34 -2.29 -11.10 -3.94
N TYR A 35 -3.09 -11.99 -4.53
CA TYR A 35 -4.47 -11.68 -4.89
C TYR A 35 -5.34 -11.45 -3.64
N LEU A 36 -5.22 -12.34 -2.64
CA LEU A 36 -5.91 -12.22 -1.36
C LEU A 36 -5.58 -10.89 -0.68
N LEU A 37 -4.33 -10.42 -0.74
CA LEU A 37 -3.94 -9.12 -0.21
C LEU A 37 -4.73 -7.98 -0.86
N PHE A 38 -4.83 -7.96 -2.19
CA PHE A 38 -5.57 -6.90 -2.90
C PHE A 38 -7.07 -6.97 -2.59
N ALA A 39 -7.64 -8.18 -2.60
CA ALA A 39 -9.06 -8.37 -2.37
C ALA A 39 -9.48 -8.10 -0.91
N LEU A 40 -8.62 -8.42 0.07
CA LEU A 40 -8.82 -8.01 1.46
C LEU A 40 -8.73 -6.49 1.61
N ARG A 41 -7.76 -5.85 0.97
CA ARG A 41 -7.63 -4.38 1.04
C ARG A 41 -8.89 -3.70 0.53
N ASP A 42 -9.42 -4.17 -0.59
CA ASP A 42 -10.69 -3.69 -1.16
C ASP A 42 -11.88 -3.94 -0.21
N GLY A 43 -12.02 -5.17 0.30
CA GLY A 43 -13.12 -5.55 1.19
C GLY A 43 -13.09 -4.82 2.54
N ILE A 44 -11.92 -4.58 3.11
CA ILE A 44 -11.79 -3.82 4.37
C ILE A 44 -12.06 -2.33 4.14
N ASN A 45 -11.51 -1.75 3.07
CA ASN A 45 -11.70 -0.32 2.80
C ASN A 45 -13.13 0.02 2.37
N SER A 46 -13.86 -0.96 1.81
CA SER A 46 -15.27 -0.82 1.44
C SER A 46 -16.23 -1.11 2.60
N SER A 47 -15.71 -1.50 3.78
CA SER A 47 -16.52 -1.84 4.95
C SER A 47 -16.29 -0.85 6.10
N ASP A 48 -17.32 -0.05 6.41
CA ASP A 48 -17.31 0.87 7.55
C ASP A 48 -17.28 0.16 8.91
N THR A 49 -17.55 -1.15 8.97
CA THR A 49 -17.67 -1.93 10.21
C THR A 49 -16.38 -2.66 10.59
N VAL A 50 -15.52 -3.00 9.64
CA VAL A 50 -14.26 -3.72 9.93
C VAL A 50 -13.26 -2.79 10.64
N LEU A 51 -13.26 -1.51 10.27
CA LEU A 51 -12.46 -0.47 10.92
C LEU A 51 -13.31 0.23 12.00
N SER A 52 -13.32 -0.34 13.21
CA SER A 52 -14.03 0.27 14.34
C SER A 52 -13.12 1.22 15.12
N SER A 53 -13.69 2.33 15.61
CA SER A 53 -12.98 3.22 16.54
C SER A 53 -13.01 2.63 17.96
N ALA A 54 -11.83 2.39 18.55
CA ALA A 54 -11.74 2.09 19.97
C ALA A 54 -11.91 3.38 20.80
N ALA A 55 -12.33 3.23 22.06
CA ALA A 55 -12.24 4.31 23.04
C ALA A 55 -10.79 4.85 23.04
N HIS A 56 -10.64 6.17 22.88
CA HIS A 56 -9.38 6.92 22.65
C HIS A 56 -8.91 7.09 21.18
N GLY A 57 -9.78 6.89 20.18
CA GLY A 57 -9.49 7.31 18.79
C GLY A 57 -8.51 6.42 18.03
N THR A 58 -8.21 5.24 18.57
CA THR A 58 -7.39 4.21 17.89
C THR A 58 -8.31 3.30 17.09
N LEU A 59 -8.14 3.23 15.78
CA LEU A 59 -8.85 2.23 14.97
C LEU A 59 -8.37 0.83 15.35
N LYS A 60 -9.28 -0.14 15.39
CA LYS A 60 -8.97 -1.56 15.61
C LYS A 60 -9.61 -2.41 14.53
N ILE A 61 -8.89 -3.44 14.11
CA ILE A 61 -9.42 -4.47 13.23
C ILE A 61 -10.14 -5.51 14.11
N ASP A 62 -11.46 -5.55 14.02
CA ASP A 62 -12.23 -6.59 14.70
C ASP A 62 -12.10 -7.91 13.93
N SER A 63 -11.67 -8.97 14.62
CA SER A 63 -11.41 -10.27 13.98
C SER A 63 -12.70 -10.99 13.55
N ASN A 64 -13.81 -10.76 14.24
CA ASN A 64 -15.11 -11.33 13.89
C ASN A 64 -15.71 -10.61 12.68
N GLU A 65 -15.57 -9.29 12.58
CA GLU A 65 -16.00 -8.54 11.40
C GLU A 65 -15.10 -8.83 10.20
N LEU A 66 -13.79 -8.94 10.39
CA LEU A 66 -12.86 -9.35 9.33
C LEU A 66 -13.22 -10.71 8.73
N ALA A 67 -13.65 -11.67 9.57
CA ALA A 67 -14.07 -12.99 9.12
C ALA A 67 -15.36 -12.97 8.27
N LYS A 68 -16.15 -11.89 8.31
CA LYS A 68 -17.36 -11.70 7.51
C LYS A 68 -17.09 -11.03 6.16
N VAL A 69 -15.87 -10.54 5.92
CA VAL A 69 -15.51 -9.92 4.65
C VAL A 69 -15.63 -10.94 3.53
N ILE A 70 -16.51 -10.65 2.58
CA ILE A 70 -16.71 -11.49 1.39
C ILE A 70 -15.65 -11.11 0.36
N ILE A 71 -14.94 -12.11 -0.14
CA ILE A 71 -13.85 -11.93 -1.10
C ILE A 71 -14.21 -12.69 -2.39
N PRO A 72 -14.06 -12.08 -3.57
CA PRO A 72 -14.24 -12.80 -4.83
C PRO A 72 -13.24 -13.97 -4.94
N PHE A 73 -13.68 -15.08 -5.53
CA PHE A 73 -12.86 -16.28 -5.71
C PHE A 73 -12.83 -16.71 -7.19
N PRO A 74 -12.18 -15.93 -8.07
CA PRO A 74 -12.08 -16.26 -9.48
C PRO A 74 -11.09 -17.41 -9.73
N PRO A 75 -11.08 -18.02 -10.94
CA PRO A 75 -10.07 -19.02 -11.31
C PRO A 75 -8.64 -18.49 -11.19
N LEU A 76 -7.67 -19.39 -10.95
CA LEU A 76 -6.26 -19.03 -10.72
C LEU A 76 -5.66 -18.15 -11.83
N GLU A 77 -5.97 -18.43 -13.09
CA GLU A 77 -5.48 -17.64 -14.23
C GLU A 77 -5.95 -16.17 -14.17
N GLN A 78 -7.20 -15.95 -13.78
CA GLN A 78 -7.75 -14.62 -13.59
C GLN A 78 -7.13 -13.93 -12.38
N GLN A 79 -6.88 -14.66 -11.28
CA GLN A 79 -6.15 -14.13 -10.14
C GLN A 79 -4.73 -13.66 -10.54
N GLN A 80 -3.99 -14.46 -11.32
CA GLN A 80 -2.65 -14.09 -11.81
C GLN A 80 -2.70 -12.85 -12.70
N SER A 81 -3.67 -12.79 -13.61
CA SER A 81 -3.85 -11.64 -14.51
C SER A 81 -4.11 -10.35 -13.74
N ILE A 82 -4.98 -10.40 -12.72
CA ILE A 82 -5.28 -9.26 -11.85
C ILE A 82 -4.02 -8.83 -11.09
N VAL A 83 -3.32 -9.78 -10.47
CA VAL A 83 -2.09 -9.50 -9.71
C VAL A 83 -1.04 -8.83 -10.61
N SER A 84 -0.79 -9.40 -11.79
CA SER A 84 0.18 -8.86 -12.74
C SER A 84 -0.16 -7.43 -13.18
N ALA A 85 -1.45 -7.15 -13.43
CA ALA A 85 -1.88 -5.81 -13.84
C ALA A 85 -1.67 -4.78 -12.72
N ILE A 86 -2.06 -5.11 -11.49
CA ILE A 86 -1.90 -4.23 -10.33
C ILE A 86 -0.41 -3.99 -10.03
N ASP A 87 0.40 -5.04 -10.07
CA ASP A 87 1.84 -4.95 -9.80
C ASP A 87 2.56 -4.09 -10.84
N THR A 88 2.26 -4.30 -12.12
CA THR A 88 2.83 -3.48 -13.22
C THR A 88 2.48 -2.01 -13.04
N LEU A 89 1.23 -1.71 -12.67
CA LEU A 89 0.79 -0.33 -12.43
C LEU A 89 1.48 0.28 -11.21
N ALA A 90 1.67 -0.51 -10.15
CA ALA A 90 2.36 -0.06 -8.95
C ALA A 90 3.84 0.24 -9.23
N GLU A 91 4.53 -0.61 -9.99
CA GLU A 91 5.91 -0.41 -10.41
C GLU A 91 6.07 0.86 -11.27
N GLU A 92 5.18 1.06 -12.25
CA GLU A 92 5.21 2.24 -13.11
C GLU A 92 4.95 3.51 -12.31
N THR A 93 3.99 3.48 -11.37
CA THR A 93 3.72 4.61 -10.48
C THR A 93 4.95 4.95 -9.64
N GLN A 94 5.60 3.97 -9.03
CA GLN A 94 6.83 4.18 -8.26
C GLN A 94 7.97 4.73 -9.13
N ARG A 95 8.10 4.24 -10.36
CA ARG A 95 9.09 4.73 -11.33
C ARG A 95 8.87 6.22 -11.62
N LEU A 96 7.63 6.60 -11.89
CA LEU A 96 7.24 7.99 -12.15
C LEU A 96 7.51 8.87 -10.92
N THR A 97 7.08 8.45 -9.73
CA THR A 97 7.34 9.19 -8.48
C THR A 97 8.83 9.51 -8.31
N ARG A 98 9.70 8.50 -8.42
CA ARG A 98 11.16 8.69 -8.32
C ARG A 98 11.71 9.63 -9.39
N LEU A 99 11.17 9.57 -10.61
CA LEU A 99 11.58 10.45 -11.70
C LEU A 99 11.19 11.91 -11.44
N TYR A 100 9.98 12.15 -10.92
CA TYR A 100 9.54 13.50 -10.55
C TYR A 100 10.33 14.06 -9.37
N GLU A 101 10.61 13.26 -8.34
CA GLU A 101 11.46 13.67 -7.21
C GLU A 101 12.85 14.12 -7.68
N ARG A 102 13.48 13.37 -8.59
CA ARG A 102 14.77 13.75 -9.19
C ARG A 102 14.69 15.04 -9.99
N LYS A 103 13.62 15.24 -10.78
CA LYS A 103 13.41 16.46 -11.55
C LYS A 103 13.25 17.68 -10.64
N LEU A 104 12.49 17.56 -9.56
CA LEU A 104 12.31 18.63 -8.57
C LEU A 104 13.64 18.99 -7.91
N ALA A 105 14.44 18.00 -7.50
CA ALA A 105 15.76 18.23 -6.93
C ALA A 105 16.71 18.94 -7.92
N ALA A 106 16.70 18.53 -9.20
CA ALA A 106 17.51 19.17 -10.23
C ALA A 106 17.08 20.61 -10.53
N LEU A 107 15.77 20.91 -10.50
CA LEU A 107 15.25 22.27 -10.67
C LEU A 107 15.64 23.19 -9.51
N GLU A 108 15.59 22.68 -8.28
CA GLU A 108 16.05 23.43 -7.10
C GLU A 108 17.55 23.74 -7.18
N GLU A 109 18.35 22.77 -7.61
CA GLU A 109 19.80 22.99 -7.79
C GLU A 109 20.11 23.98 -8.91
N LEU A 110 19.43 23.86 -10.05
CA LEU A 110 19.56 24.80 -11.16
C LEU A 110 19.19 26.23 -10.74
N LYS A 111 18.09 26.39 -10.02
CA LYS A 111 17.66 27.69 -9.49
C LYS A 111 18.72 28.30 -8.58
N LYS A 112 19.30 27.51 -7.66
CA LYS A 112 20.39 27.97 -6.78
C LYS A 112 21.62 28.38 -7.58
N SER A 113 22.03 27.59 -8.57
CA SER A 113 23.16 27.88 -9.44
C SER A 113 22.97 29.19 -10.21
N LEU A 114 21.79 29.41 -10.79
CA LEU A 114 21.48 30.64 -11.54
C LEU A 114 21.48 31.87 -10.63
N LEU A 115 20.91 31.78 -9.43
CA LEU A 115 20.96 32.87 -8.47
C LEU A 115 22.40 33.19 -8.05
N HIS A 116 23.20 32.16 -7.79
CA HIS A 116 24.62 32.33 -7.46
C HIS A 116 25.39 33.03 -8.58
N GLN A 117 25.20 32.60 -9.84
CA GLN A 117 25.81 33.24 -11.01
C GLN A 117 25.35 34.70 -11.17
N ALA A 118 24.05 34.98 -10.98
CA ALA A 118 23.50 36.32 -11.08
C ALA A 118 24.08 37.28 -10.04
N PHE A 119 24.23 36.82 -8.79
CA PHE A 119 24.78 37.64 -7.70
C PHE A 119 26.30 37.84 -7.80
N ASN A 120 27.02 36.93 -8.49
CA ASN A 120 28.46 37.05 -8.73
C ASN A 120 28.81 37.75 -10.06
N GLY A 121 27.82 38.12 -10.88
CA GLY A 121 28.04 38.77 -12.18
C GLY A 121 28.61 37.83 -13.25
N GLU A 122 28.42 36.53 -13.11
CA GLU A 122 28.90 35.48 -14.03
C GLU A 122 27.87 35.12 -15.12
N LEU A 123 26.83 35.96 -15.27
CA LEU A 123 25.62 35.70 -16.07
C LEU A 123 25.52 36.65 -17.27
#